data_AF-A0A6M1RUT2-F1
#
_entry.id   AF-A0A6M1RUT2-F1
#
_cell.length_a   1.000
_cell.length_b   1.000
_cell.length_c   1.000
_cell.angle_alpha   90.00
_cell.angle_beta   90.00
_cell.angle_gamma   90.00
#
_symmetry.space_group_name_H-M   'P 1'
#
loop_
_entity.id
_entity.type
_entity.pdbx_description
1 polymer ?
#
loop_
_entity_poly.entity_id
_entity_poly.type
_entity_poly.pdbx_seq_one_letter_code
_entity_poly.pdbx_strand_id
1 'polypeptide(L)'
;AKINYEGQLALSWQTFWFGPFLVGGELGSPGEVSSALPAMLQTLRPLWRDRACDFLADSGSSSAEHLQAIEQAGFTHWSVSYNKWTTGPERTAAALPENCWSTAAKTRWRDGVEVTEQYAGIRHTVAGSDFTFPLAVARWKKDDQMFWRYAFVAHDPRRTDAGAVMARHRLKGAREQLFKEVLRGLDLHHPPCASLVANRMFYAIAALAYNLMKAVQLLCLPDECQGWTVPTLLKQRVRLPATLVRHGRRLVTRVEVAVSWLGWWHQWQARWWRAVAAEAAVPSG
;
A
#
# COMPACT_ATOMS: atom_id res chain seq x y z
N ALA A 1 -21.83 3.75 8.89
CA ALA A 1 -21.44 2.80 7.85
C ALA A 1 -22.52 2.82 6.77
N LYS A 2 -22.14 2.74 5.50
CA LYS A 2 -23.05 2.81 4.34
C LYS A 2 -23.13 1.44 3.70
N ILE A 3 -24.23 1.22 2.98
CA ILE A 3 -24.43 0.03 2.16
C ILE A 3 -23.44 0.07 0.98
N ASN A 4 -22.64 -0.98 0.80
CA ASN A 4 -21.78 -1.17 -0.37
C ASN A 4 -22.60 -1.58 -1.61
N TYR A 5 -21.94 -1.77 -2.74
CA TYR A 5 -22.58 -2.22 -3.99
C TYR A 5 -23.28 -3.59 -3.88
N GLU A 6 -23.02 -4.36 -2.82
CA GLU A 6 -23.59 -5.68 -2.54
C GLU A 6 -24.77 -5.62 -1.54
N GLY A 7 -25.23 -4.42 -1.16
CA GLY A 7 -26.34 -4.29 -0.21
C GLY A 7 -25.93 -4.42 1.26
N GLN A 8 -24.63 -4.51 1.57
CA GLN A 8 -24.11 -4.76 2.92
C GLN A 8 -23.54 -3.52 3.58
N LEU A 9 -23.74 -3.39 4.89
CA LEU A 9 -23.12 -2.36 5.71
C LEU A 9 -21.58 -2.52 5.68
N ALA A 10 -20.88 -1.63 4.98
CA ALA A 10 -19.44 -1.72 4.82
C ALA A 10 -18.71 -0.58 5.53
N LEU A 11 -17.42 -0.83 5.81
CA LEU A 11 -16.44 0.17 6.19
C LEU A 11 -15.42 0.30 5.05
N SER A 12 -14.87 1.49 4.89
CA SER A 12 -13.75 1.74 3.99
C SER A 12 -12.52 2.09 4.82
N TRP A 13 -11.39 1.47 4.50
CA TRP A 13 -10.11 1.81 5.11
C TRP A 13 -9.15 2.32 4.05
N GLN A 14 -8.92 3.63 4.07
CA GLN A 14 -7.92 4.26 3.21
C GLN A 14 -6.57 4.21 3.91
N THR A 15 -5.53 3.76 3.21
CA THR A 15 -4.19 3.59 3.79
C THR A 15 -3.12 4.32 2.97
N PHE A 16 -2.14 4.88 3.66
CA PHE A 16 -0.95 5.49 3.06
C PHE A 16 0.29 4.69 3.45
N TRP A 17 1.06 4.28 2.46
CA TRP A 17 2.22 3.42 2.65
C TRP A 17 3.51 4.14 2.24
N PHE A 18 4.54 4.01 3.07
CA PHE A 18 5.87 4.52 2.78
C PHE A 18 6.90 3.40 2.97
N GLY A 19 7.51 2.95 1.87
CA GLY A 19 8.30 1.72 1.89
C GLY A 19 7.43 0.54 2.36
N PRO A 20 7.89 -0.31 3.30
CA PRO A 20 7.11 -1.41 3.84
C PRO A 20 6.13 -1.01 4.96
N PHE A 21 6.14 0.26 5.39
CA PHE A 21 5.40 0.74 6.56
C PHE A 21 4.06 1.38 6.18
N LEU A 22 3.06 1.13 7.02
CA LEU A 22 1.74 1.73 6.96
C LEU A 22 1.74 3.01 7.82
N VAL A 23 1.95 4.16 7.18
CA VAL A 23 2.20 5.45 7.87
C VAL A 23 0.96 6.32 8.04
N GLY A 24 -0.12 6.01 7.33
CA GLY A 24 -1.41 6.69 7.46
C GLY A 24 -2.56 5.72 7.26
N GLY A 25 -3.67 5.95 7.96
CA GLY A 25 -4.86 5.11 7.88
C GLY A 25 -6.11 5.85 8.35
N GLU A 26 -7.14 5.88 7.52
CA GLU A 26 -8.44 6.47 7.84
C GLU A 26 -9.52 5.41 7.65
N LEU A 27 -10.12 4.96 8.76
CA LEU A 27 -11.29 4.08 8.73
C LEU A 27 -12.55 4.94 8.74
N GLY A 28 -13.43 4.73 7.77
CA GLY A 28 -14.63 5.52 7.58
C GLY A 28 -15.80 4.72 7.01
N SER A 29 -16.89 5.44 6.81
CA SER A 29 -18.01 4.92 6.03
C SER A 29 -17.65 4.95 4.53
N PRO A 30 -18.10 3.98 3.72
CA PRO A 30 -17.95 4.00 2.27
C PRO A 30 -18.47 5.33 1.73
N GLY A 31 -17.60 6.03 1.02
CA GLY A 31 -17.83 7.34 0.44
C GLY A 31 -16.89 7.49 -0.74
N GLU A 32 -16.35 8.68 -0.96
CA GLU A 32 -15.25 8.81 -1.90
C GLU A 32 -14.01 8.06 -1.36
N VAL A 33 -13.53 7.07 -2.13
CA VAL A 33 -12.53 6.08 -1.70
C VAL A 33 -11.17 6.70 -1.33
N SER A 34 -10.91 7.95 -1.75
CA SER A 34 -9.66 8.65 -1.51
C SER A 34 -9.81 9.98 -0.77
N SER A 35 -10.95 10.27 -0.13
CA SER A 35 -11.22 11.59 0.46
C SER A 35 -10.21 12.04 1.52
N ALA A 36 -9.51 11.11 2.20
CA ALA A 36 -8.47 11.47 3.16
C ALA A 36 -7.11 11.77 2.51
N LEU A 37 -6.97 11.57 1.20
CA LEU A 37 -5.68 11.67 0.50
C LEU A 37 -5.07 13.07 0.61
N PRO A 38 -5.79 14.19 0.35
CA PRO A 38 -5.19 15.52 0.44
C PRO A 38 -4.63 15.82 1.84
N ALA A 39 -5.38 15.47 2.90
CA ALA A 39 -4.93 15.63 4.27
C ALA A 39 -3.71 14.76 4.59
N MET A 40 -3.72 13.48 4.18
CA MET A 40 -2.58 12.58 4.34
C MET A 40 -1.33 13.11 3.62
N LEU A 41 -1.47 13.62 2.40
CA LEU A 41 -0.36 14.20 1.64
C LEU A 41 0.25 15.40 2.36
N GLN A 42 -0.57 16.27 2.94
CA GLN A 42 -0.11 17.42 3.69
C GLN A 42 0.63 17.02 4.98
N THR A 43 0.01 16.15 5.79
CA THR A 43 0.56 15.72 7.08
C THR A 43 1.83 14.90 6.92
N LEU A 44 1.90 14.01 5.93
CA LEU A 44 2.99 13.06 5.76
C LEU A 44 4.13 13.60 4.89
N ARG A 45 3.99 14.81 4.33
CA ARG A 45 5.00 15.45 3.46
C ARG A 45 6.44 15.40 3.98
N PRO A 46 6.72 15.55 5.28
CA PRO A 46 8.09 15.42 5.80
C PRO A 46 8.78 14.09 5.46
N LEU A 47 8.04 13.01 5.19
CA LEU A 47 8.62 11.69 4.86
C LEU A 47 9.36 11.68 3.52
N TRP A 48 8.96 12.51 2.55
CA TRP A 48 9.54 12.53 1.20
C TRP A 48 10.09 13.89 0.77
N ARG A 49 9.88 14.96 1.54
CA ARG A 49 10.29 16.32 1.14
C ARG A 49 11.76 16.43 0.69
N ASP A 50 12.66 15.76 1.41
CA ASP A 50 14.11 15.91 1.24
C ASP A 50 14.76 14.71 0.52
N ARG A 51 13.98 13.92 -0.22
CA ARG A 51 14.48 12.73 -0.92
C ARG A 51 13.69 12.42 -2.19
N ALA A 52 14.34 11.71 -3.11
CA ALA A 52 13.63 11.21 -4.29
C ALA A 52 12.55 10.19 -3.87
N CYS A 53 11.33 10.38 -4.35
CA CYS A 53 10.18 9.56 -3.98
C CYS A 53 9.16 9.47 -5.12
N ASP A 54 8.77 8.24 -5.47
CA ASP A 54 7.71 7.97 -6.44
C ASP A 54 6.40 7.66 -5.70
N PHE A 55 5.31 8.29 -6.12
CA PHE A 55 3.96 7.99 -5.62
C PHE A 55 3.17 7.12 -6.61
N LEU A 56 2.48 6.11 -6.09
CA LEU A 56 1.64 5.20 -6.87
C LEU A 56 0.28 5.07 -6.20
N ALA A 57 -0.81 5.25 -6.95
CA ALA A 57 -2.17 5.03 -6.46
C ALA A 57 -3.05 4.29 -7.47
N ASP A 58 -4.14 3.72 -6.99
CA ASP A 58 -5.21 3.20 -7.83
C ASP A 58 -6.18 4.30 -8.28
N SER A 59 -7.21 3.92 -9.00
CA SER A 59 -8.20 4.84 -9.56
C SER A 59 -9.18 5.43 -8.54
N GLY A 60 -9.09 5.02 -7.27
CA GLY A 60 -9.73 5.76 -6.18
C GLY A 60 -9.27 7.21 -6.17
N SER A 61 -8.00 7.45 -6.52
CA SER A 61 -7.32 8.75 -6.45
C SER A 61 -7.24 9.50 -7.80
N SER A 62 -8.10 9.15 -8.78
CA SER A 62 -8.03 9.69 -10.15
C SER A 62 -8.92 10.92 -10.42
N SER A 63 -9.54 11.50 -9.40
CA SER A 63 -10.32 12.75 -9.55
C SER A 63 -9.39 13.94 -9.82
N ALA A 64 -9.90 15.00 -10.47
CA ALA A 64 -9.10 16.19 -10.75
C ALA A 64 -8.50 16.80 -9.48
N GLU A 65 -9.30 16.88 -8.39
CA GLU A 65 -8.86 17.36 -7.09
C GLU A 65 -7.70 16.52 -6.52
N HIS A 66 -7.82 15.19 -6.55
CA HIS A 66 -6.77 14.30 -6.06
C HIS A 66 -5.49 14.39 -6.88
N LEU A 67 -5.59 14.42 -8.20
CA LEU A 67 -4.43 14.54 -9.08
C LEU A 67 -3.70 15.88 -8.86
N GLN A 68 -4.44 16.98 -8.66
CA GLN A 68 -3.85 18.27 -8.30
C GLN A 68 -3.15 18.21 -6.94
N ALA A 69 -3.76 17.60 -5.93
CA ALA A 69 -3.15 17.44 -4.61
C ALA A 69 -1.86 16.60 -4.68
N ILE A 70 -1.85 15.53 -5.49
CA ILE A 70 -0.67 14.68 -5.72
C ILE A 70 0.44 15.46 -6.44
N GLU A 71 0.12 16.23 -7.48
CA GLU A 71 1.08 17.07 -8.20
C GLU A 71 1.74 18.09 -7.24
N GLN A 72 0.93 18.73 -6.38
CA GLN A 72 1.39 19.70 -5.40
C GLN A 72 2.16 19.08 -4.22
N ALA A 73 2.02 17.78 -3.98
CA ALA A 73 2.69 17.09 -2.86
C ALA A 73 4.22 17.01 -3.02
N GLY A 74 4.74 17.24 -4.23
CA GLY A 74 6.18 17.37 -4.48
C GLY A 74 6.93 16.04 -4.60
N PHE A 75 6.27 14.99 -5.06
CA PHE A 75 6.95 13.73 -5.40
C PHE A 75 7.88 13.93 -6.61
N THR A 76 8.94 13.12 -6.67
CA THR A 76 9.84 13.07 -7.84
C THR A 76 9.08 12.62 -9.08
N HIS A 77 8.23 11.61 -8.92
CA HIS A 77 7.29 11.15 -9.93
C HIS A 77 6.02 10.65 -9.27
N TRP A 78 4.93 10.63 -10.03
CA TRP A 78 3.70 9.99 -9.56
C TRP A 78 2.97 9.33 -10.71
N SER A 79 2.20 8.28 -10.39
CA SER A 79 1.28 7.69 -11.34
C SER A 79 0.04 7.10 -10.67
N VAL A 80 -1.12 7.30 -11.27
CA VAL A 80 -2.43 6.93 -10.75
C VAL A 80 -3.19 6.19 -11.84
N SER A 81 -3.75 5.02 -11.51
CA SER A 81 -4.61 4.30 -12.46
C SER A 81 -5.82 5.18 -12.84
N TYR A 82 -6.17 5.27 -14.12
CA TYR A 82 -7.29 6.08 -14.58
C TYR A 82 -8.32 5.19 -15.28
N ASN A 83 -9.31 4.70 -14.52
CA ASN A 83 -10.37 3.84 -15.06
C ASN A 83 -11.78 4.43 -14.87
N LYS A 84 -11.87 5.66 -14.33
CA LYS A 84 -13.11 6.41 -14.20
C LYS A 84 -13.20 7.37 -15.39
N TRP A 85 -14.39 7.50 -15.98
CA TRP A 85 -14.63 8.44 -17.09
C TRP A 85 -13.73 8.20 -18.32
N THR A 86 -13.53 6.95 -18.73
CA THR A 86 -12.61 6.59 -19.83
C THR A 86 -13.14 6.86 -21.23
N THR A 87 -14.44 7.14 -21.41
CA THR A 87 -15.03 7.36 -22.75
C THR A 87 -14.33 8.45 -23.57
N GLY A 88 -13.93 9.56 -22.91
CA GLY A 88 -13.17 10.63 -23.56
C GLY A 88 -11.75 10.19 -23.94
N PRO A 89 -10.92 9.76 -22.97
CA PRO A 89 -9.59 9.21 -23.23
C PRO A 89 -9.54 8.10 -24.28
N GLU A 90 -10.50 7.17 -24.27
CA GLU A 90 -10.61 6.08 -25.24
C GLU A 90 -10.85 6.61 -26.65
N ARG A 91 -11.75 7.58 -26.82
CA ARG A 91 -11.98 8.22 -28.12
C ARG A 91 -10.73 8.92 -28.63
N THR A 92 -10.04 9.65 -27.77
CA THR A 92 -8.79 10.33 -28.12
C THR A 92 -7.69 9.33 -28.49
N ALA A 93 -7.54 8.25 -27.73
CA ALA A 93 -6.56 7.20 -27.99
C ALA A 93 -6.88 6.44 -29.28
N ALA A 94 -8.14 6.10 -29.53
CA ALA A 94 -8.57 5.41 -30.75
C ALA A 94 -8.35 6.24 -32.03
N ALA A 95 -8.35 7.58 -31.92
CA ALA A 95 -8.08 8.49 -33.02
C ALA A 95 -6.58 8.74 -33.28
N LEU A 96 -5.67 8.22 -32.43
CA LEU A 96 -4.23 8.40 -32.62
C LEU A 96 -3.74 7.67 -33.88
N PRO A 97 -2.93 8.33 -34.73
CA PRO A 97 -2.24 7.66 -35.83
C PRO A 97 -1.32 6.52 -35.35
N GLU A 98 -1.12 5.51 -36.21
CA GLU A 98 -0.31 4.32 -35.89
C GLU A 98 1.14 4.65 -35.52
N ASN A 99 1.73 5.72 -36.08
CA ASN A 99 3.09 6.16 -35.77
C ASN A 99 3.25 6.80 -34.37
N CYS A 100 2.14 7.13 -33.69
CA CYS A 100 2.17 7.61 -32.30
C CYS A 100 2.31 6.47 -31.28
N TRP A 101 2.11 5.23 -31.72
CA TRP A 101 2.19 4.05 -30.87
C TRP A 101 3.60 3.47 -30.88
N SER A 102 4.03 2.95 -29.74
CA SER A 102 5.25 2.16 -29.63
C SER A 102 5.19 0.91 -30.52
N THR A 103 6.34 0.31 -30.78
CA THR A 103 6.42 -1.00 -31.41
C THR A 103 5.55 -2.02 -30.66
N ALA A 104 4.80 -2.82 -31.42
CA ALA A 104 3.98 -3.89 -30.88
C ALA A 104 4.84 -4.93 -30.17
N ALA A 105 4.56 -5.19 -28.90
CA ALA A 105 5.23 -6.20 -28.10
C ALA A 105 4.24 -7.31 -27.76
N LYS A 106 4.65 -8.58 -27.95
CA LYS A 106 3.93 -9.72 -27.42
C LYS A 106 4.28 -9.88 -25.94
N THR A 107 3.27 -9.79 -25.09
CA THR A 107 3.40 -9.94 -23.63
C THR A 107 2.54 -11.10 -23.18
N ARG A 108 3.07 -11.94 -22.30
CA ARG A 108 2.31 -13.00 -21.65
C ARG A 108 1.84 -12.54 -20.27
N TRP A 109 0.54 -12.56 -20.05
CA TRP A 109 -0.06 -12.23 -18.76
C TRP A 109 0.12 -13.37 -17.74
N ARG A 110 -0.17 -13.08 -16.47
CA ARG A 110 0.02 -14.03 -15.36
C ARG A 110 -0.84 -15.29 -15.50
N ASP A 111 -1.99 -15.18 -16.16
CA ASP A 111 -2.90 -16.29 -16.50
C ASP A 111 -2.42 -17.10 -17.73
N GLY A 112 -1.28 -16.73 -18.31
CA GLY A 112 -0.69 -17.40 -19.46
C GLY A 112 -1.20 -16.92 -20.81
N VAL A 113 -2.13 -15.95 -20.85
CA VAL A 113 -2.69 -15.40 -22.09
C VAL A 113 -1.65 -14.52 -22.79
N GLU A 114 -1.45 -14.75 -24.08
CA GLU A 114 -0.63 -13.89 -24.93
C GLU A 114 -1.46 -12.72 -25.45
N VAL A 115 -0.92 -11.52 -25.31
CA VAL A 115 -1.51 -10.29 -25.82
C VAL A 115 -0.48 -9.50 -26.60
N THR A 116 -0.95 -8.82 -27.64
CA THR A 116 -0.16 -7.77 -28.28
C THR A 116 -0.46 -6.45 -27.58
N GLU A 117 0.57 -5.74 -27.14
CA GLU A 117 0.46 -4.49 -26.40
C GLU A 117 1.31 -3.37 -27.04
N GLN A 118 0.77 -2.16 -27.02
CA GLN A 118 1.43 -0.94 -27.48
C GLN A 118 1.12 0.22 -26.53
N TYR A 119 2.01 1.20 -26.51
CA TYR A 119 1.92 2.35 -25.62
C TYR A 119 1.94 3.66 -26.39
N ALA A 120 1.20 4.65 -25.89
CA ALA A 120 1.22 6.02 -26.39
C ALA A 120 0.96 7.02 -25.27
N GLY A 121 1.36 8.26 -25.45
CA GLY A 121 1.04 9.36 -24.54
C GLY A 121 -0.07 10.23 -25.12
N ILE A 122 -1.05 10.63 -24.30
CA ILE A 122 -2.05 11.65 -24.63
C ILE A 122 -2.14 12.70 -23.52
N ARG A 123 -2.70 13.88 -23.83
CA ARG A 123 -3.11 14.84 -22.81
C ARG A 123 -4.62 14.72 -22.59
N HIS A 124 -5.06 14.82 -21.35
CA HIS A 124 -6.46 14.75 -20.99
C HIS A 124 -6.83 15.86 -20.01
N THR A 125 -8.00 16.43 -20.22
CA THR A 125 -8.63 17.45 -19.37
C THR A 125 -9.94 16.87 -18.88
N VAL A 126 -10.16 16.86 -17.57
CA VAL A 126 -11.39 16.31 -16.98
C VAL A 126 -12.55 17.22 -17.33
N ALA A 127 -13.69 16.66 -17.71
CA ALA A 127 -14.90 17.43 -17.96
C ALA A 127 -15.28 18.26 -16.71
N GLY A 128 -15.46 19.57 -16.91
CA GLY A 128 -15.79 20.51 -15.82
C GLY A 128 -14.59 20.99 -14.99
N SER A 129 -13.35 20.73 -15.43
CA SER A 129 -12.13 21.25 -14.81
C SER A 129 -11.17 21.77 -15.88
N ASP A 130 -10.40 22.81 -15.56
CA ASP A 130 -9.31 23.30 -16.43
C ASP A 130 -8.00 22.51 -16.24
N PHE A 131 -8.02 21.49 -15.38
CA PHE A 131 -6.84 20.70 -15.06
C PHE A 131 -6.52 19.68 -16.15
N THR A 132 -5.36 19.89 -16.78
CA THR A 132 -4.86 19.04 -17.87
C THR A 132 -3.61 18.28 -17.42
N PHE A 133 -3.62 16.96 -17.62
CA PHE A 133 -2.50 16.08 -17.25
C PHE A 133 -2.21 15.07 -18.37
N PRO A 134 -1.00 14.49 -18.41
CA PRO A 134 -0.70 13.43 -19.35
C PRO A 134 -1.29 12.08 -18.88
N LEU A 135 -1.71 11.29 -19.85
CA LEU A 135 -2.08 9.89 -19.70
C LEU A 135 -1.11 9.03 -20.50
N ALA A 136 -0.49 8.07 -19.82
CA ALA A 136 0.11 6.93 -20.47
C ALA A 136 -1.01 5.95 -20.83
N VAL A 137 -1.11 5.63 -22.11
CA VAL A 137 -2.11 4.73 -22.67
C VAL A 137 -1.43 3.43 -23.04
N ALA A 138 -1.99 2.31 -22.59
CA ALA A 138 -1.70 1.01 -23.17
C ALA A 138 -2.93 0.58 -23.95
N ARG A 139 -2.73 0.19 -25.22
CA ARG A 139 -3.72 -0.58 -25.95
C ARG A 139 -3.25 -2.02 -26.05
N TRP A 140 -4.17 -2.95 -25.83
CA TRP A 140 -3.89 -4.37 -25.92
C TRP A 140 -5.04 -5.12 -26.58
N LYS A 141 -4.71 -6.22 -27.26
CA LYS A 141 -5.68 -7.17 -27.79
C LYS A 141 -5.09 -8.58 -27.74
N LYS A 142 -5.97 -9.56 -27.60
CA LYS A 142 -5.60 -10.96 -27.80
C LYS A 142 -5.45 -11.23 -29.29
N ASP A 143 -4.67 -12.24 -29.67
CA ASP A 143 -4.43 -12.58 -31.08
C ASP A 143 -5.73 -12.95 -31.82
N ASP A 144 -6.74 -13.45 -31.11
CA ASP A 144 -8.08 -13.78 -31.63
C ASP A 144 -9.08 -12.60 -31.61
N GLN A 145 -8.68 -11.41 -31.15
CA GLN A 145 -9.56 -10.23 -31.05
C GLN A 145 -9.17 -9.15 -32.06
N MET A 146 -10.18 -8.60 -32.74
CA MET A 146 -9.97 -7.49 -33.69
C MET A 146 -9.91 -6.12 -33.02
N PHE A 147 -10.58 -5.95 -31.88
CA PHE A 147 -10.73 -4.66 -31.20
C PHE A 147 -9.68 -4.44 -30.12
N TRP A 148 -9.09 -3.25 -30.11
CA TRP A 148 -8.21 -2.79 -29.05
C TRP A 148 -9.00 -2.50 -27.77
N ARG A 149 -8.41 -2.89 -26.64
CA ARG A 149 -8.83 -2.47 -25.31
C ARG A 149 -7.79 -1.54 -24.74
N TYR A 150 -8.22 -0.59 -23.91
CA TYR A 150 -7.37 0.48 -23.42
C TYR A 150 -7.24 0.45 -21.90
N ALA A 151 -6.07 0.83 -21.43
CA ALA A 151 -5.80 1.12 -20.03
C ALA A 151 -5.06 2.45 -19.93
N PHE A 152 -5.41 3.25 -18.93
CA PHE A 152 -4.87 4.60 -18.77
C PHE A 152 -4.21 4.75 -17.40
N VAL A 153 -3.10 5.46 -17.37
CA VAL A 153 -2.40 5.86 -16.15
C VAL A 153 -2.13 7.36 -16.25
N ALA A 154 -2.72 8.14 -15.35
CA ALA A 154 -2.35 9.53 -15.15
C ALA A 154 -0.98 9.58 -14.49
N HIS A 155 -0.10 10.49 -14.93
CA HIS A 155 1.25 10.58 -14.38
C HIS A 155 1.79 12.00 -14.39
N ASP A 156 2.95 12.19 -13.75
CA ASP A 156 3.62 13.48 -13.70
C ASP A 156 4.10 13.94 -15.10
N PRO A 157 4.03 15.25 -15.42
CA PRO A 157 4.40 15.78 -16.74
C PRO A 157 5.88 15.61 -17.15
N ARG A 158 6.77 15.29 -16.21
CA ARG A 158 8.22 15.19 -16.48
C ARG A 158 8.60 13.89 -17.17
N ARG A 159 7.70 12.89 -17.18
CA ARG A 159 7.91 11.61 -17.89
C ARG A 159 7.24 11.65 -19.26
N THR A 160 8.00 11.31 -20.30
CA THR A 160 7.52 11.31 -21.69
C THR A 160 7.32 9.90 -22.25
N ASP A 161 8.00 8.90 -21.70
CA ASP A 161 7.87 7.50 -22.13
C ASP A 161 6.68 6.82 -21.44
N ALA A 162 5.58 6.68 -22.18
CA ALA A 162 4.37 6.02 -21.72
C ALA A 162 4.61 4.53 -21.36
N GLY A 163 5.48 3.83 -22.08
CA GLY A 163 5.81 2.43 -21.79
C GLY A 163 6.53 2.29 -20.46
N ALA A 164 7.51 3.16 -20.19
CA ALA A 164 8.20 3.22 -18.91
C ALA A 164 7.27 3.59 -17.74
N VAL A 165 6.34 4.53 -17.95
CA VAL A 165 5.30 4.87 -16.96
C VAL A 165 4.42 3.65 -16.65
N MET A 166 3.94 2.93 -17.67
CA MET A 166 3.12 1.74 -17.49
C MET A 166 3.88 0.62 -16.78
N ALA A 167 5.13 0.35 -17.18
CA ALA A 167 6.00 -0.64 -16.54
C ALA A 167 6.23 -0.32 -15.06
N ARG A 168 6.53 0.94 -14.73
CA ARG A 168 6.69 1.39 -13.34
C ARG A 168 5.38 1.24 -12.56
N HIS A 169 4.25 1.66 -13.13
CA HIS A 169 2.95 1.62 -12.47
C HIS A 169 2.51 0.19 -12.12
N ARG A 170 2.87 -0.80 -12.93
CA ARG A 170 2.61 -2.23 -12.64
C ARG A 170 3.22 -2.72 -11.33
N LEU A 171 4.32 -2.11 -10.87
CA LEU A 171 4.93 -2.44 -9.56
C LEU A 171 4.00 -2.13 -8.38
N LYS A 172 2.97 -1.29 -8.58
CA LYS A 172 1.91 -1.05 -7.59
C LYS A 172 1.23 -2.36 -7.15
N GLY A 173 1.11 -3.36 -8.03
CA GLY A 173 0.44 -4.63 -7.72
C GLY A 173 1.04 -5.37 -6.51
N ALA A 174 2.34 -5.20 -6.24
CA ALA A 174 2.98 -5.75 -5.04
C ALA A 174 2.43 -5.12 -3.74
N ARG A 175 1.95 -3.88 -3.80
CA ARG A 175 1.36 -3.16 -2.64
C ARG A 175 -0.02 -3.70 -2.26
N GLU A 176 -0.81 -4.15 -3.24
CA GLU A 176 -2.09 -4.79 -2.98
C GLU A 176 -1.93 -6.07 -2.14
N GLN A 177 -0.84 -6.80 -2.34
CA GLN A 177 -0.52 -7.98 -1.55
C GLN A 177 -0.22 -7.62 -0.09
N LEU A 178 0.53 -6.53 0.16
CA LEU A 178 0.81 -6.03 1.52
C LEU A 178 -0.48 -5.64 2.25
N PHE A 179 -1.40 -4.97 1.55
CA PHE A 179 -2.69 -4.60 2.12
C PHE A 179 -3.53 -5.83 2.52
N LYS A 180 -3.62 -6.83 1.63
CA LYS A 180 -4.29 -8.11 1.93
C LYS A 180 -3.64 -8.85 3.09
N GLU A 181 -2.31 -8.81 3.18
CA GLU A 181 -1.54 -9.41 4.28
C GLU A 181 -1.90 -8.76 5.62
N VAL A 182 -2.00 -7.43 5.70
CA VAL A 182 -2.38 -6.74 6.94
C VAL A 182 -3.81 -7.07 7.34
N LEU A 183 -4.76 -6.97 6.40
CA LEU A 183 -6.16 -7.24 6.70
C LEU A 183 -6.38 -8.67 7.22
N ARG A 184 -5.77 -9.67 6.56
CA ARG A 184 -5.92 -11.07 6.96
C ARG A 184 -5.05 -11.43 8.16
N GLY A 185 -3.83 -10.93 8.21
CA GLY A 185 -2.85 -11.28 9.24
C GLY A 185 -3.18 -10.71 10.62
N LEU A 186 -3.89 -9.57 10.67
CA LEU A 186 -4.34 -8.94 11.90
C LEU A 186 -5.87 -9.02 12.10
N ASP A 187 -6.55 -9.83 11.29
CA ASP A 187 -8.00 -10.06 11.36
C ASP A 187 -8.86 -8.78 11.28
N LEU A 188 -8.43 -7.81 10.46
CA LEU A 188 -9.14 -6.54 10.28
C LEU A 188 -10.37 -6.65 9.38
N HIS A 189 -10.70 -7.85 8.91
CA HIS A 189 -11.98 -8.12 8.24
C HIS A 189 -13.16 -8.14 9.23
N HIS A 190 -12.89 -8.30 10.52
CA HIS A 190 -13.90 -8.42 11.56
C HIS A 190 -13.72 -7.31 12.61
N PRO A 191 -14.24 -6.10 12.36
CA PRO A 191 -14.24 -5.04 13.35
C PRO A 191 -14.91 -5.52 14.65
N PRO A 192 -14.32 -5.26 15.83
CA PRO A 192 -14.74 -5.89 17.09
C PRO A 192 -16.11 -5.43 17.60
N CYS A 193 -16.65 -4.31 17.09
CA CYS A 193 -17.93 -3.78 17.55
C CYS A 193 -18.59 -2.86 16.50
N ALA A 194 -19.80 -2.38 16.81
CA ALA A 194 -20.55 -1.46 15.94
C ALA A 194 -20.09 0.01 16.03
N SER A 195 -19.23 0.36 17.00
CA SER A 195 -18.75 1.74 17.19
C SER A 195 -17.64 2.07 16.19
N LEU A 196 -17.89 3.05 15.31
CA LEU A 196 -16.91 3.50 14.33
C LEU A 196 -15.64 4.06 15.00
N VAL A 197 -15.78 4.78 16.11
CA VAL A 197 -14.64 5.36 16.85
C VAL A 197 -13.79 4.26 17.46
N ALA A 198 -14.40 3.25 18.08
CA ALA A 198 -13.67 2.11 18.62
C ALA A 198 -12.95 1.33 17.51
N ASN A 199 -13.60 1.13 16.36
CA ASN A 199 -12.97 0.47 15.22
C ASN A 199 -11.84 1.31 14.62
N ARG A 200 -11.95 2.64 14.57
CA ARG A 200 -10.83 3.51 14.17
C ARG A 200 -9.60 3.30 15.05
N MET A 201 -9.79 3.23 16.37
CA MET A 201 -8.72 2.92 17.32
C MET A 201 -8.16 1.52 17.11
N PHE A 202 -9.01 0.52 16.88
CA PHE A 202 -8.60 -0.85 16.59
C PHE A 202 -7.68 -0.92 15.36
N TYR A 203 -8.05 -0.27 14.25
CA TYR A 203 -7.24 -0.23 13.04
C TYR A 203 -5.94 0.57 13.22
N ALA A 204 -5.95 1.65 14.02
CA ALA A 204 -4.75 2.40 14.35
C ALA A 204 -3.75 1.56 15.17
N ILE A 205 -4.23 0.83 16.18
CA ILE A 205 -3.42 -0.11 16.96
C ILE A 205 -2.87 -1.22 16.07
N ALA A 206 -3.69 -1.75 15.15
CA ALA A 206 -3.26 -2.76 14.21
C ALA A 206 -2.18 -2.24 13.25
N ALA A 207 -2.30 -1.01 12.74
CA ALA A 207 -1.28 -0.37 11.92
C ALA A 207 0.05 -0.21 12.69
N LEU A 208 -0.01 0.20 13.96
CA LEU A 208 1.16 0.29 14.82
C LEU A 208 1.80 -1.09 15.04
N ALA A 209 1.00 -2.11 15.37
CA ALA A 209 1.47 -3.47 15.57
C ALA A 209 2.14 -4.02 14.29
N TYR A 210 1.54 -3.77 13.13
CA TYR A 210 2.13 -4.10 11.84
C TYR A 210 3.49 -3.43 11.64
N ASN A 211 3.58 -2.12 11.87
CA ASN A 211 4.83 -1.37 11.70
C ASN A 211 5.93 -1.86 12.65
N LEU A 212 5.59 -2.17 13.91
CA LEU A 212 6.53 -2.74 14.87
C LEU A 212 7.03 -4.11 14.40
N MET A 213 6.15 -4.99 13.92
CA MET A 213 6.56 -6.28 13.35
C MET A 213 7.48 -6.11 12.14
N LYS A 214 7.18 -5.17 11.23
CA LYS A 214 8.05 -4.88 10.08
C LYS A 214 9.38 -4.26 10.50
N ALA A 215 9.40 -3.42 11.52
CA ALA A 215 10.65 -2.88 12.08
C ALA A 215 11.52 -4.00 12.68
N VAL A 216 10.93 -4.91 13.46
CA VAL A 216 11.65 -6.08 14.01
C VAL A 216 12.14 -6.98 12.88
N GLN A 217 11.31 -7.24 11.86
CA GLN A 217 11.69 -8.03 10.70
C GLN A 217 12.92 -7.43 10.02
N LEU A 218 12.88 -6.15 9.67
CA LEU A 218 13.94 -5.49 8.90
C LEU A 218 15.22 -5.24 9.70
N LEU A 219 15.10 -4.88 10.99
CA LEU A 219 16.24 -4.41 11.78
C LEU A 219 16.86 -5.47 12.67
N CYS A 220 16.15 -6.57 12.94
CA CYS A 220 16.55 -7.50 13.98
C CYS A 220 16.50 -8.96 13.55
N LEU A 221 15.79 -9.32 12.47
CA LEU A 221 15.79 -10.71 11.98
C LEU A 221 16.83 -10.92 10.88
N PRO A 222 17.40 -12.14 10.75
CA PRO A 222 18.27 -12.52 9.64
C PRO A 222 17.60 -12.38 8.27
N ASP A 223 18.40 -12.31 7.20
CA ASP A 223 17.93 -12.12 5.82
C ASP A 223 16.95 -13.22 5.35
N GLU A 224 17.14 -14.44 5.83
CA GLU A 224 16.25 -15.59 5.59
C GLU A 224 14.80 -15.34 6.05
N CYS A 225 14.61 -14.43 7.01
CA CYS A 225 13.30 -14.09 7.57
C CYS A 225 12.62 -12.91 6.86
N GLN A 226 13.27 -12.24 5.91
CA GLN A 226 12.70 -11.07 5.25
C GLN A 226 11.50 -11.41 4.35
N GLY A 227 11.40 -12.67 3.92
CA GLY A 227 10.22 -13.19 3.21
C GLY A 227 9.04 -13.56 4.10
N TRP A 228 9.16 -13.45 5.43
CA TRP A 228 8.08 -13.84 6.35
C TRP A 228 6.88 -12.90 6.27
N THR A 229 5.69 -13.49 6.26
CA THR A 229 4.41 -12.78 6.33
C THR A 229 4.04 -12.46 7.77
N VAL A 230 3.09 -11.53 7.98
CA VAL A 230 2.52 -11.20 9.29
C VAL A 230 2.09 -12.44 10.09
N PRO A 231 1.31 -13.40 9.53
CA PRO A 231 0.98 -14.64 10.26
C PRO A 231 2.21 -15.43 10.71
N THR A 232 3.25 -15.48 9.88
CA THR A 232 4.50 -16.18 10.20
C THR A 232 5.24 -15.47 11.33
N LEU A 233 5.37 -14.14 11.26
CA LEU A 233 5.97 -13.33 12.31
C LEU A 233 5.22 -13.48 13.64
N LEU A 234 3.89 -13.42 13.60
CA LEU A 234 3.06 -13.63 14.79
C LEU A 234 3.31 -15.01 15.40
N LYS A 235 3.28 -16.08 14.60
CA LYS A 235 3.51 -17.45 15.07
C LYS A 235 4.92 -17.64 15.63
N GLN A 236 5.93 -17.09 14.97
CA GLN A 236 7.34 -17.36 15.29
C GLN A 236 7.90 -16.43 16.38
N ARG A 237 7.34 -15.23 16.57
CA ARG A 237 7.91 -14.20 17.46
C ARG A 237 6.98 -13.67 18.53
N VAL A 238 5.67 -13.72 18.33
CA VAL A 238 4.71 -13.08 19.25
C VAL A 238 3.93 -14.12 20.04
N ARG A 239 3.35 -15.10 19.35
CA ARG A 239 2.50 -16.15 19.93
C ARG A 239 3.35 -17.34 20.37
N LEU A 240 4.24 -17.09 21.31
CA LEU A 240 5.09 -18.13 21.87
C LEU A 240 4.37 -18.86 23.00
N PRO A 241 4.44 -20.20 23.04
CA PRO A 241 3.95 -20.96 24.18
C PRO A 241 4.74 -20.58 25.43
N ALA A 242 4.02 -20.34 26.53
CA ALA A 242 4.61 -19.95 27.78
C ALA A 242 3.89 -20.60 28.97
N THR A 243 4.64 -20.89 30.01
CA THR A 243 4.12 -21.38 31.29
C THR A 243 4.49 -20.40 32.40
N LEU A 244 3.50 -20.05 33.21
CA LEU A 244 3.70 -19.22 34.39
C LEU A 244 4.06 -20.12 35.57
N VAL A 245 5.23 -19.91 36.15
CA VAL A 245 5.71 -20.69 37.30
C VAL A 245 5.94 -19.79 38.50
N ARG A 246 5.61 -20.29 39.69
CA ARG A 246 5.93 -19.61 40.95
C ARG A 246 7.28 -20.10 41.44
N HIS A 247 8.23 -19.19 41.59
CA HIS A 247 9.56 -19.49 42.12
C HIS A 247 9.84 -18.60 43.34
N GLY A 248 9.75 -19.19 44.53
CA GLY A 248 9.79 -18.44 45.79
C GLY A 248 8.64 -17.42 45.89
N ARG A 249 8.98 -16.14 46.10
CA ARG A 249 8.03 -15.01 46.13
C ARG A 249 7.82 -14.34 44.76
N ARG A 250 8.38 -14.89 43.68
CA ARG A 250 8.31 -14.30 42.32
C ARG A 250 7.45 -15.17 41.40
N LEU A 251 6.74 -14.49 40.51
CA LEU A 251 6.03 -15.06 39.38
C LEU A 251 6.96 -14.96 38.16
N VAL A 252 7.28 -16.07 37.51
CA VAL A 252 8.21 -16.11 36.37
C VAL A 252 7.51 -16.75 35.19
N THR A 253 7.55 -16.09 34.04
CA THR A 253 7.06 -16.66 32.77
C THR A 253 8.21 -17.39 32.08
N ARG A 254 8.05 -18.68 31.84
CA ARG A 254 8.96 -19.48 31.02
C ARG A 254 8.39 -19.57 29.61
N VAL A 255 9.14 -19.14 28.62
CA VAL A 255 8.73 -19.16 27.22
C VAL A 255 9.52 -20.22 26.49
N GLU A 256 8.83 -21.05 25.71
CA GLU A 256 9.48 -22.06 24.89
C GLU A 256 9.82 -21.46 23.51
N VAL A 257 11.08 -21.64 23.12
CA VAL A 257 11.63 -21.17 21.85
C VAL A 257 12.47 -22.27 21.23
N ALA A 258 12.48 -22.35 19.89
CA ALA A 258 13.36 -23.26 19.19
C ALA A 258 14.83 -22.97 19.54
N VAL A 259 15.62 -24.01 19.78
CA VAL A 259 17.03 -23.89 20.22
C VAL A 259 17.86 -23.03 19.25
N SER A 260 17.61 -23.15 17.94
CA SER A 260 18.26 -22.33 16.91
C SER A 260 18.02 -20.82 17.07
N TRP A 261 16.97 -20.42 17.78
CA TRP A 261 16.59 -19.04 18.04
C TRP A 261 16.98 -18.54 19.43
N LEU A 262 17.51 -19.40 20.31
CA LEU A 262 17.78 -19.05 21.69
C LEU A 262 18.81 -17.90 21.81
N GLY A 263 19.89 -17.96 21.02
CA GLY A 263 20.91 -16.90 20.99
C GLY A 263 20.34 -15.55 20.58
N TRP A 264 19.45 -15.53 19.58
CA TRP A 264 18.75 -14.33 19.14
C TRP A 264 17.87 -13.75 20.26
N TRP A 265 17.08 -14.58 20.94
CA TRP A 265 16.22 -14.15 22.05
C TRP A 265 17.02 -13.59 23.22
N HIS A 266 18.18 -14.17 23.55
CA HIS A 266 19.07 -13.62 24.57
C HIS A 266 19.62 -12.24 24.19
N GLN A 267 20.06 -12.06 22.94
CA GLN A 267 20.53 -10.76 22.46
C GLN A 267 19.40 -9.72 22.45
N TRP A 268 18.20 -10.11 22.00
CA TRP A 268 17.01 -9.28 22.03
C TRP A 268 16.66 -8.82 23.44
N GLN A 269 16.61 -9.75 24.40
CA GLN A 269 16.38 -9.43 25.81
C GLN A 269 17.47 -8.49 26.35
N ALA A 270 18.75 -8.76 26.07
CA ALA A 270 19.85 -7.93 26.56
C ALA A 270 19.76 -6.49 26.03
N ARG A 271 19.35 -6.31 24.77
CA ARG A 271 19.22 -5.02 24.10
C ARG A 271 18.07 -4.19 24.64
N TRP A 272 16.88 -4.79 24.81
CA TRP A 272 15.66 -4.04 25.11
C TRP A 272 15.27 -4.06 26.59
N TRP A 273 15.58 -5.14 27.31
CA TRP A 273 15.16 -5.28 28.71
C TRP A 273 16.10 -4.58 29.70
N ARG A 274 17.39 -4.42 29.38
CA ARG A 274 18.31 -3.63 30.22
C ARG A 274 18.00 -2.13 30.19
N ALA A 275 17.45 -1.62 29.09
CA ALA A 275 17.01 -0.23 28.99
C ALA A 275 15.83 0.07 29.94
N VAL A 276 14.83 -0.82 29.99
CA VAL A 276 13.64 -0.67 30.86
C VAL A 276 13.99 -0.82 32.36
N ALA A 277 14.94 -1.68 32.71
CA ALA A 277 15.38 -1.83 34.10
C ALA A 277 16.21 -0.63 34.61
N ALA A 278 16.90 0.09 33.72
CA ALA A 278 17.66 1.30 34.09
C ALA A 278 16.74 2.52 34.30
N GLU A 279 15.66 2.67 33.52
CA GLU A 279 14.67 3.74 33.69
C GLU A 279 13.80 3.56 34.95
N ALA A 280 13.45 2.32 35.30
CA ALA A 280 12.69 2.04 36.52
C ALA A 280 13.50 2.20 37.83
N ALA A 281 14.81 2.42 37.73
CA ALA A 281 15.70 2.56 38.88
C ALA A 281 16.08 4.02 39.20
N VAL A 282 15.56 5.01 38.46
CA VAL A 282 15.69 6.43 38.83
C VAL A 282 14.63 6.74 39.89
N PRO A 283 15.00 6.99 41.16
CA PRO A 283 14.04 7.47 42.13
C PRO A 283 13.59 8.85 41.68
N SER A 284 12.27 9.06 41.59
CA SER A 284 11.70 10.40 41.57
C SER A 284 12.10 11.10 42.87
N GLY A 285 13.15 11.92 42.80
CA GLY A 285 13.52 12.89 43.82
C GLY A 285 12.64 14.13 43.75
#